data_AF-M3HDU7-F1
#
_entry.id   AF-M3HDU7-F1
#
_cell.length_a   1.000
_cell.length_b   1.000
_cell.length_c   1.000
_cell.angle_alpha   90.00
_cell.angle_beta   90.00
_cell.angle_gamma   90.00
#
_symmetry.space_group_name_H-M   'P 1'
#
loop_
_entity.id
_entity.type
_entity.pdbx_description
1 polymer ?
#
loop_
_entity_poly.entity_id
_entity_poly.type
_entity_poly.pdbx_seq_one_letter_code
_entity_poly.pdbx_strand_id
1 'polypeptide(L)'
;ALDITANRIDTGTGTGTVSIPNELVTIYSGNYWSIVDYAGVYFTKGLTVQENAMLYVSTTLDTVSLAFNPNNCDSIITNNGIISANSLSSTKAPNFNIHGKEFYNNGELFFAGNGNIADTMTITTTLVQNHGLMQFYHNQRSSSSVTIGIGSTIENTGQICFQNHCFNQKTDITGDGCITARGESTIYISTPLRAISLDQSFYLKDELSSLVIYPSKPLTINVYGFGNGNRIGLTQTLKDTTYPKFVYDEEAGTLILTGTSATNRQTFIIGTGYNSELFEVVDNAPLGVTSAKLNSVTYHGPVPNQVLPASCQIPCKDPPPFPDESTTTVFTSTWVSTDDEGGTITESGLISRVGTSATTISTFPNPPVWTSTWEETDDGGETVTRSGL
;
A
#
# COMPACT_ATOMS: atom_id res chain seq x y z
N ALA A 1 6.68 29.33 -1.65
CA ALA A 1 6.45 27.97 -1.14
C ALA A 1 5.00 27.96 -0.67
N LEU A 2 4.25 26.91 -0.99
CA LEU A 2 2.87 26.76 -0.54
C LEU A 2 2.88 26.01 0.78
N ASP A 3 2.57 26.72 1.86
CA ASP A 3 2.54 26.18 3.21
C ASP A 3 1.08 25.90 3.63
N ILE A 4 0.79 24.64 3.98
CA ILE A 4 -0.51 24.25 4.55
C ILE A 4 -0.35 24.19 6.07
N THR A 5 -0.73 25.29 6.73
CA THR A 5 -0.65 25.48 8.19
C THR A 5 -2.02 25.41 8.88
N ALA A 6 -3.07 25.13 8.11
CA ALA A 6 -4.44 24.93 8.56
C ALA A 6 -5.08 23.87 7.65
N ASN A 7 -6.07 23.15 8.17
CA ASN A 7 -6.85 22.21 7.38
C ASN A 7 -7.45 22.88 6.14
N ARG A 8 -7.26 22.25 4.98
CA ARG A 8 -7.68 22.79 3.69
C ARG A 8 -8.42 21.72 2.89
N ILE A 9 -9.55 22.11 2.30
CA ILE A 9 -10.28 21.30 1.34
C ILE A 9 -10.45 22.11 0.06
N ASP A 10 -10.09 21.53 -1.08
CA ASP A 10 -10.43 22.05 -2.39
C ASP A 10 -11.30 21.01 -3.12
N THR A 11 -12.52 21.40 -3.49
CA THR A 11 -13.49 20.52 -4.16
C THR A 11 -13.74 20.97 -5.60
N GLY A 12 -13.54 20.06 -6.55
CA GLY A 12 -13.83 20.23 -7.96
C GLY A 12 -15.21 19.68 -8.35
N THR A 13 -15.47 19.60 -9.65
CA THR A 13 -16.75 19.11 -10.21
C THR A 13 -16.53 17.91 -11.14
N GLY A 14 -15.48 17.12 -10.91
CA GLY A 14 -15.02 16.03 -11.77
C GLY A 14 -14.33 16.46 -13.06
N THR A 15 -14.11 17.76 -13.24
CA THR A 15 -13.38 18.32 -14.39
C THR A 15 -12.30 19.29 -13.90
N GLY A 16 -11.34 19.59 -14.78
CA GLY A 16 -10.25 20.52 -14.47
C GLY A 16 -9.14 19.90 -13.61
N THR A 17 -8.10 20.69 -13.37
CA THR A 17 -6.87 20.23 -12.73
C THR A 17 -6.41 21.23 -11.67
N VAL A 18 -5.90 20.72 -10.55
CA VAL A 18 -5.14 21.51 -9.59
C VAL A 18 -3.66 21.42 -9.98
N SER A 19 -3.14 22.49 -10.56
CA SER A 19 -1.71 22.61 -10.83
C SER A 19 -1.10 23.59 -9.87
N ILE A 20 -0.22 23.11 -9.00
CA ILE A 20 0.41 23.94 -7.98
C ILE A 20 1.57 24.70 -8.64
N PRO A 21 1.50 26.04 -8.73
CA PRO A 21 2.48 26.81 -9.50
C PRO A 21 3.85 26.81 -8.81
N ASN A 22 4.88 26.35 -9.53
CA ASN A 22 6.35 26.48 -9.32
C ASN A 22 6.89 26.67 -7.89
N GLU A 23 6.30 26.03 -6.89
CA GLU A 23 6.63 26.24 -5.48
C GLU A 23 6.70 24.92 -4.73
N LEU A 24 7.67 24.80 -3.83
CA LEU A 24 7.73 23.70 -2.85
C LEU A 24 6.43 23.71 -2.03
N VAL A 25 5.83 22.54 -1.86
CA VAL A 25 4.65 22.36 -0.99
C VAL A 25 5.09 21.73 0.32
N THR A 26 4.66 22.30 1.44
CA THR A 26 4.83 21.72 2.77
C THR A 26 3.49 21.65 3.47
N ILE A 27 3.10 20.45 3.94
CA ILE A 27 1.97 20.26 4.85
C ILE A 27 2.51 20.09 6.25
N TYR A 28 2.18 21.03 7.14
CA TYR A 28 2.70 21.06 8.50
C TYR A 28 1.95 20.11 9.42
N SER A 29 2.67 19.57 10.41
CA SER A 29 2.14 18.65 11.43
C SER A 29 0.80 19.13 12.00
N GLY A 30 -0.14 18.19 12.15
CA GLY A 30 -1.49 18.45 12.68
C GLY A 30 -2.50 18.98 11.65
N ASN A 31 -2.08 19.20 10.40
CA ASN A 31 -2.95 19.72 9.33
C ASN A 31 -3.09 18.72 8.19
N TYR A 32 -4.21 18.81 7.48
CA TYR A 32 -4.41 18.10 6.22
C TYR A 32 -4.71 19.03 5.05
N TRP A 33 -4.40 18.55 3.86
CA TRP A 33 -4.92 19.07 2.60
C TRP A 33 -5.69 17.97 1.87
N SER A 34 -6.99 18.18 1.68
CA SER A 34 -7.85 17.28 0.90
C SER A 34 -8.24 17.93 -0.42
N ILE A 35 -7.91 17.28 -1.53
CA ILE A 35 -8.24 17.72 -2.89
C ILE A 35 -9.22 16.70 -3.47
N VAL A 36 -10.48 17.09 -3.64
CA VAL A 36 -11.60 16.19 -3.93
C VAL A 36 -12.22 16.54 -5.28
N ASP A 37 -12.55 15.54 -6.09
CA ASP A 37 -13.33 15.69 -7.34
C ASP A 37 -12.67 16.59 -8.40
N TYR A 38 -11.34 16.59 -8.49
CA TYR A 38 -10.61 17.10 -9.65
C TYR A 38 -10.21 15.97 -10.58
N ALA A 39 -10.07 16.24 -11.88
CA ALA A 39 -9.59 15.24 -12.83
C ALA A 39 -8.08 15.00 -12.71
N GLY A 40 -7.32 15.98 -12.19
CA GLY A 40 -5.89 15.79 -11.96
C GLY A 40 -5.28 16.76 -10.95
N VAL A 41 -4.29 16.28 -10.21
CA VAL A 41 -3.49 17.05 -9.26
C VAL A 41 -2.01 16.92 -9.59
N TYR A 42 -1.36 18.07 -9.79
CA TYR A 42 0.02 18.15 -10.27
C TYR A 42 0.87 19.05 -9.38
N PHE A 43 1.98 18.50 -8.89
CA PHE A 43 3.00 19.22 -8.13
C PHE A 43 4.20 19.47 -9.04
N THR A 44 4.56 20.74 -9.23
CA THR A 44 5.64 21.15 -10.15
C THR A 44 7.01 21.29 -9.48
N LYS A 45 7.06 21.23 -8.15
CA LYS A 45 8.27 21.18 -7.32
C LYS A 45 8.14 20.10 -6.24
N GLY A 46 9.03 20.09 -5.26
CA GLY A 46 9.01 19.14 -4.15
C GLY A 46 7.71 19.17 -3.35
N LEU A 47 7.47 18.09 -2.61
CA LEU A 47 6.36 17.92 -1.70
C LEU A 47 6.91 17.36 -0.38
N THR A 48 6.62 18.03 0.72
CA THR A 48 6.92 17.55 2.08
C THR A 48 5.64 17.42 2.87
N VAL A 49 5.33 16.21 3.33
CA VAL A 49 4.26 15.94 4.29
C VAL A 49 4.92 15.60 5.62
N GLN A 50 4.76 16.47 6.62
CA GLN A 50 5.35 16.26 7.94
C GLN A 50 4.67 15.12 8.70
N GLU A 51 5.28 14.69 9.81
CA GLU A 51 4.65 13.78 10.75
C GLU A 51 3.30 14.34 11.21
N ASN A 52 2.29 13.47 11.40
CA ASN A 52 0.92 13.86 11.73
C ASN A 52 0.25 14.84 10.74
N ALA A 53 0.77 14.96 9.51
CA ALA A 53 0.14 15.71 8.43
C ALA A 53 -0.39 14.76 7.35
N MET A 54 -1.39 15.21 6.58
CA MET A 54 -2.03 14.36 5.56
C MET A 54 -2.27 15.11 4.25
N LEU A 55 -1.98 14.44 3.13
CA LEU A 55 -2.42 14.82 1.79
C LEU A 55 -3.42 13.78 1.28
N TYR A 56 -4.63 14.22 0.99
CA TYR A 56 -5.64 13.41 0.30
C TYR A 56 -5.88 13.97 -1.10
N VAL A 57 -5.86 13.09 -2.09
CA VAL A 57 -6.25 13.37 -3.48
C VAL A 57 -7.28 12.33 -3.87
N SER A 58 -8.55 12.71 -3.97
CA SER A 58 -9.64 11.74 -3.99
C SER A 58 -10.77 12.11 -4.92
N THR A 59 -11.57 11.12 -5.32
CA THR A 59 -12.81 11.34 -6.08
C THR A 59 -13.97 10.58 -5.46
N THR A 60 -15.10 11.25 -5.29
CA THR A 60 -16.39 10.68 -4.94
C THR A 60 -17.17 10.28 -6.20
N LEU A 61 -16.77 10.80 -7.36
CA LEU A 61 -17.44 10.63 -8.64
C LEU A 61 -17.03 9.34 -9.36
N ASP A 62 -18.01 8.66 -9.96
CA ASP A 62 -17.86 7.41 -10.70
C ASP A 62 -17.24 7.55 -12.10
N THR A 63 -17.14 8.78 -12.60
CA THR A 63 -16.76 9.11 -13.98
C THR A 63 -15.36 9.72 -14.12
N VAL A 64 -14.65 9.96 -13.02
CA VAL A 64 -13.36 10.68 -13.01
C VAL A 64 -12.18 9.74 -13.19
N SER A 65 -11.37 9.97 -14.22
CA SER A 65 -10.04 9.35 -14.36
C SER A 65 -9.03 10.16 -13.55
N LEU A 66 -8.97 9.93 -12.23
CA LEU A 66 -8.19 10.75 -11.32
C LEU A 66 -6.69 10.61 -11.59
N ALA A 67 -6.02 11.72 -11.86
CA ALA A 67 -4.57 11.79 -11.95
C ALA A 67 -3.93 12.37 -10.68
N PHE A 68 -2.95 11.69 -10.11
CA PHE A 68 -2.10 12.19 -9.02
C PHE A 68 -0.65 12.06 -9.47
N ASN A 69 -0.10 13.18 -9.95
CA ASN A 69 1.19 13.22 -10.61
C ASN A 69 2.03 14.38 -10.06
N PRO A 70 2.65 14.23 -8.88
CA PRO A 70 3.76 15.10 -8.51
C PRO A 70 4.89 14.83 -9.52
N ASN A 71 5.04 15.74 -10.49
CA ASN A 71 5.76 15.49 -11.73
C ASN A 71 6.75 16.61 -12.01
N ASN A 72 7.98 16.42 -11.55
CA ASN A 72 9.14 17.17 -12.02
C ASN A 72 10.44 16.38 -11.75
N CYS A 73 11.36 16.36 -12.71
CA CYS A 73 12.54 15.49 -12.66
C CYS A 73 13.51 15.78 -11.50
N ASP A 74 13.47 16.99 -10.94
CA ASP A 74 14.38 17.44 -9.89
C ASP A 74 13.76 17.41 -8.48
N SER A 75 12.49 17.03 -8.32
CA SER A 75 11.84 17.08 -7.01
C SER A 75 12.31 15.98 -6.09
N ILE A 76 12.42 16.38 -4.82
CA ILE A 76 12.43 15.49 -3.68
C ILE A 76 11.02 15.48 -3.11
N ILE A 77 10.49 14.28 -2.87
CA ILE A 77 9.21 14.06 -2.21
C ILE A 77 9.50 13.34 -0.89
N THR A 78 9.09 13.95 0.21
CA THR A 78 9.28 13.42 1.56
C THR A 78 7.93 13.23 2.23
N ASN A 79 7.61 11.99 2.58
CA ASN A 79 6.40 11.62 3.28
C ASN A 79 6.73 11.09 4.69
N ASN A 80 6.51 11.90 5.71
CA ASN A 80 6.56 11.49 7.12
C ASN A 80 5.16 11.34 7.73
N GLY A 81 4.11 11.69 6.98
CA GLY A 81 2.71 11.61 7.41
C GLY A 81 1.92 10.65 6.52
N ILE A 82 0.82 11.10 5.94
CA ILE A 82 -0.01 10.29 5.03
C ILE A 82 -0.09 10.97 3.65
N ILE A 83 0.17 10.22 2.59
CA ILE A 83 -0.22 10.59 1.21
C ILE A 83 -1.21 9.53 0.73
N SER A 84 -2.44 9.93 0.42
CA SER A 84 -3.49 9.03 -0.05
C SER A 84 -4.10 9.53 -1.36
N ALA A 85 -3.93 8.76 -2.43
CA ALA A 85 -4.62 8.95 -3.70
C ALA A 85 -5.71 7.89 -3.83
N ASN A 86 -6.98 8.31 -3.81
CA ASN A 86 -8.13 7.41 -3.72
C ASN A 86 -9.13 7.62 -4.87
N SER A 87 -9.26 6.61 -5.72
CA SER A 87 -10.17 6.56 -6.85
C SER A 87 -11.11 5.34 -6.79
N LEU A 88 -11.41 4.84 -5.59
CA LEU A 88 -12.27 3.65 -5.40
C LEU A 88 -13.69 3.84 -5.93
N SER A 89 -14.24 5.05 -5.78
CA SER A 89 -15.58 5.41 -6.25
C SER A 89 -15.66 5.46 -7.78
N SER A 90 -14.53 5.65 -8.47
CA SER A 90 -14.49 5.77 -9.92
C SER A 90 -14.53 4.43 -10.63
N THR A 91 -15.26 4.38 -11.75
CA THR A 91 -15.21 3.28 -12.71
C THR A 91 -14.13 3.46 -13.77
N LYS A 92 -13.46 4.62 -13.80
CA LYS A 92 -12.37 4.92 -14.73
C LYS A 92 -11.02 4.52 -14.15
N ALA A 93 -10.05 4.32 -15.03
CA ALA A 93 -8.68 3.99 -14.64
C ALA A 93 -8.00 5.23 -14.03
N PRO A 94 -7.49 5.19 -12.79
CA PRO A 94 -6.64 6.25 -12.26
C PRO A 94 -5.26 6.29 -12.92
N ASN A 95 -4.59 7.43 -12.78
CA ASN A 95 -3.20 7.61 -13.17
C ASN A 95 -2.41 8.20 -12.00
N PHE A 96 -1.80 7.33 -11.20
CA PHE A 96 -1.00 7.72 -10.04
C PHE A 96 0.47 7.48 -10.35
N ASN A 97 1.25 8.55 -10.40
CA ASN A 97 2.68 8.47 -10.62
C ASN A 97 3.44 9.47 -9.75
N ILE A 98 4.19 8.96 -8.77
CA ILE A 98 5.21 9.76 -8.09
C ILE A 98 6.45 9.80 -8.97
N HIS A 99 6.73 10.97 -9.54
CA HIS A 99 7.89 11.20 -10.40
C HIS A 99 8.86 12.21 -9.77
N GLY A 100 10.13 12.08 -10.11
CA GLY A 100 11.18 13.01 -9.69
C GLY A 100 12.50 12.35 -9.35
N LYS A 101 13.32 13.05 -8.57
CA LYS A 101 14.67 12.59 -8.25
C LYS A 101 14.64 11.56 -7.14
N GLU A 102 14.08 11.92 -6.00
CA GLU A 102 14.12 11.12 -4.77
C GLU A 102 12.73 11.06 -4.13
N PHE A 103 12.36 9.87 -3.67
CA PHE A 103 11.16 9.66 -2.85
C PHE A 103 11.52 8.97 -1.54
N TYR A 104 11.20 9.63 -0.43
CA TYR A 104 11.39 9.14 0.92
C TYR A 104 10.02 8.90 1.57
N ASN A 105 9.74 7.67 1.95
CA ASN A 105 8.50 7.28 2.64
C ASN A 105 8.81 6.74 4.04
N ASN A 106 8.63 7.59 5.05
CA ASN A 106 8.72 7.23 6.47
C ASN A 106 7.33 7.07 7.11
N GLY A 107 6.30 7.66 6.50
CA GLY A 107 4.91 7.52 6.91
C GLY A 107 4.15 6.50 6.06
N GLU A 108 2.97 6.87 5.57
CA GLU A 108 2.08 5.98 4.84
C GLU A 108 1.73 6.53 3.45
N LEU A 109 1.87 5.70 2.43
CA LEU A 109 1.45 5.98 1.06
C LEU A 109 0.31 5.04 0.67
N PHE A 110 -0.79 5.58 0.15
CA PHE A 110 -1.92 4.80 -0.37
C PHE A 110 -2.23 5.19 -1.81
N PHE A 111 -2.17 4.22 -2.71
CA PHE A 111 -2.73 4.33 -4.06
C PHE A 111 -3.89 3.34 -4.18
N ALA A 112 -5.10 3.86 -4.31
CA ALA A 112 -6.31 3.06 -4.32
C ALA A 112 -7.14 3.30 -5.59
N GLY A 113 -7.44 2.22 -6.31
CA GLY A 113 -8.25 2.22 -7.52
C GLY A 113 -9.30 1.12 -7.46
N ASN A 114 -10.31 1.16 -8.32
CA ASN A 114 -11.34 0.12 -8.31
C ASN A 114 -10.84 -1.22 -8.89
N GLY A 115 -10.03 -1.16 -9.95
CA GLY A 115 -9.57 -2.34 -10.69
C GLY A 115 -10.51 -2.80 -11.82
N ASN A 116 -11.59 -2.06 -12.10
CA ASN A 116 -12.49 -2.31 -13.25
C ASN A 116 -11.77 -2.31 -14.60
N ILE A 117 -10.77 -1.44 -14.73
CA ILE A 117 -9.98 -1.23 -15.95
C ILE A 117 -8.52 -1.21 -15.50
N ALA A 118 -7.61 -1.70 -16.35
CA ALA A 118 -6.19 -1.56 -16.09
C ALA A 118 -5.80 -0.09 -15.99
N ASP A 119 -5.10 0.25 -14.90
CA ASP A 119 -4.70 1.59 -14.53
C ASP A 119 -3.17 1.72 -14.42
N THR A 120 -2.74 2.91 -13.99
CA THR A 120 -1.33 3.21 -13.75
C THR A 120 -1.14 3.57 -12.29
N MET A 121 -0.36 2.76 -11.57
CA MET A 121 0.15 3.06 -10.23
C MET A 121 1.65 2.85 -10.23
N THR A 122 2.43 3.92 -10.22
CA THR A 122 3.88 3.83 -10.36
C THR A 122 4.61 4.81 -9.45
N ILE A 123 5.83 4.45 -9.09
CA ILE A 123 6.81 5.37 -8.52
C ILE A 123 7.99 5.36 -9.46
N THR A 124 8.27 6.48 -10.11
CA THR A 124 9.23 6.59 -11.21
C THR A 124 10.44 7.44 -10.86
N THR A 125 10.75 7.55 -9.56
CA THR A 125 11.92 8.28 -9.07
C THR A 125 13.22 7.51 -9.26
N THR A 126 14.34 8.25 -9.25
CA THR A 126 15.69 7.64 -9.35
C THR A 126 16.15 7.00 -8.05
N LEU A 127 15.64 7.43 -6.90
CA LEU A 127 15.83 6.79 -5.61
C LEU A 127 14.48 6.63 -4.91
N VAL A 128 14.24 5.45 -4.34
CA VAL A 128 13.09 5.17 -3.49
C VAL A 128 13.61 4.59 -2.18
N GLN A 129 13.32 5.27 -1.07
CA GLN A 129 13.53 4.74 0.28
C GLN A 129 12.18 4.56 0.97
N ASN A 130 11.91 3.34 1.40
CA ASN A 130 10.72 2.99 2.18
C ASN A 130 11.12 2.49 3.56
N HIS A 131 10.82 3.29 4.58
CA HIS A 131 10.91 2.93 5.99
C HIS A 131 9.52 2.74 6.62
N GLY A 132 8.48 3.31 6.01
CA GLY A 132 7.08 3.21 6.45
C GLY A 132 6.26 2.16 5.68
N LEU A 133 5.00 2.51 5.40
CA LEU A 133 4.05 1.67 4.66
C LEU A 133 3.79 2.25 3.26
N MET A 134 3.83 1.41 2.24
CA MET A 134 3.22 1.68 0.93
C MET A 134 2.12 0.66 0.68
N GLN A 135 0.92 1.13 0.34
CA GLN A 135 -0.24 0.31 0.06
C GLN A 135 -0.74 0.60 -1.37
N PHE A 136 -0.78 -0.43 -2.19
CA PHE A 136 -1.39 -0.40 -3.51
C PHE A 136 -2.63 -1.29 -3.46
N TYR A 137 -3.79 -0.71 -3.75
CA TYR A 137 -5.07 -1.33 -3.43
C TYR A 137 -6.01 -1.30 -4.62
N HIS A 138 -6.59 -2.48 -4.93
CA HIS A 138 -7.81 -2.60 -5.71
C HIS A 138 -8.92 -3.34 -4.98
N ASN A 139 -10.16 -2.94 -5.27
CA ASN A 139 -11.34 -3.75 -4.92
C ASN A 139 -11.30 -5.11 -5.63
N GLN A 140 -10.88 -5.13 -6.91
CA GLN A 140 -10.76 -6.35 -7.70
C GLN A 140 -9.51 -6.39 -8.57
N ARG A 141 -9.06 -7.59 -8.93
CA ARG A 141 -7.84 -7.78 -9.72
C ARG A 141 -8.06 -7.33 -11.17
N SER A 142 -7.26 -6.37 -11.62
CA SER A 142 -7.17 -5.95 -13.04
C SER A 142 -5.94 -6.59 -13.72
N SER A 143 -5.64 -6.24 -14.98
CA SER A 143 -4.37 -6.63 -15.62
C SER A 143 -3.23 -5.65 -15.37
N SER A 144 -3.45 -4.54 -14.65
CA SER A 144 -2.38 -3.57 -14.34
C SER A 144 -1.37 -4.13 -13.33
N SER A 145 -0.22 -3.47 -13.29
CA SER A 145 0.88 -3.80 -12.40
C SER A 145 1.53 -2.54 -11.86
N VAL A 146 1.94 -2.57 -10.59
CA VAL A 146 2.75 -1.53 -9.96
C VAL A 146 4.21 -1.73 -10.31
N THR A 147 4.88 -0.65 -10.70
CA THR A 147 6.34 -0.60 -10.81
C THR A 147 6.88 0.49 -9.90
N ILE A 148 7.94 0.16 -9.14
CA ILE A 148 8.57 1.08 -8.19
C ILE A 148 10.04 1.27 -8.60
N GLY A 149 10.44 2.52 -8.74
CA GLY A 149 11.70 2.96 -9.33
C GLY A 149 11.79 2.75 -10.85
N ILE A 150 12.62 3.55 -11.52
CA ILE A 150 13.00 3.34 -12.93
C ILE A 150 14.50 3.12 -13.02
N GLY A 151 14.90 1.92 -13.41
CA GLY A 151 16.31 1.59 -13.70
C GLY A 151 17.26 1.75 -12.51
N SER A 152 16.72 1.92 -11.31
CA SER A 152 17.43 2.25 -10.09
C SER A 152 17.21 1.20 -8.99
N THR A 153 17.50 1.59 -7.74
CA THR A 153 17.39 0.77 -6.53
C THR A 153 16.25 1.28 -5.65
N ILE A 154 15.46 0.35 -5.14
CA ILE A 154 14.55 0.54 -4.01
C ILE A 154 15.30 0.08 -2.77
N GLU A 155 15.38 0.93 -1.76
CA GLU A 155 15.76 0.54 -0.41
C GLU A 155 14.48 0.38 0.41
N ASN A 156 14.15 -0.84 0.77
CA ASN A 156 12.95 -1.18 1.52
C ASN A 156 13.36 -1.79 2.86
N THR A 157 13.07 -1.08 3.94
CA THR A 157 13.21 -1.55 5.33
C THR A 157 11.85 -1.56 6.06
N GLY A 158 10.84 -0.93 5.46
CA GLY A 158 9.44 -0.96 5.91
C GLY A 158 8.63 -2.07 5.21
N GLN A 159 7.38 -1.74 4.90
CA GLN A 159 6.40 -2.66 4.31
C GLN A 159 5.82 -2.10 3.01
N ILE A 160 5.66 -2.98 2.01
CA ILE A 160 4.99 -2.69 0.74
C ILE A 160 3.90 -3.73 0.52
N CYS A 161 2.65 -3.31 0.52
CA CYS A 161 1.48 -4.18 0.43
C CYS A 161 0.75 -4.01 -0.89
N PHE A 162 0.30 -5.14 -1.44
CA PHE A 162 -0.54 -5.22 -2.63
C PHE A 162 -1.84 -5.93 -2.27
N GLN A 163 -2.97 -5.29 -2.54
CA GLN A 163 -4.31 -5.88 -2.43
C GLN A 163 -4.91 -5.96 -3.83
N ASN A 164 -5.22 -7.17 -4.29
CA ASN A 164 -5.71 -7.45 -5.65
C ASN A 164 -4.89 -6.75 -6.77
N HIS A 165 -3.57 -6.70 -6.61
CA HIS A 165 -2.68 -6.01 -7.54
C HIS A 165 -1.44 -6.86 -7.87
N CYS A 166 -0.87 -6.65 -9.05
CA CYS A 166 0.43 -7.21 -9.40
C CYS A 166 1.54 -6.21 -9.10
N PHE A 167 2.62 -6.65 -8.45
CA PHE A 167 3.90 -5.97 -8.40
C PHE A 167 4.80 -6.50 -9.50
N ASN A 168 5.30 -5.62 -10.37
CA ASN A 168 6.22 -5.97 -11.44
C ASN A 168 7.61 -5.41 -11.13
N GLN A 169 8.46 -6.28 -10.58
CA GLN A 169 9.82 -5.92 -10.21
C GLN A 169 10.67 -5.68 -11.47
N LYS A 170 11.28 -4.49 -11.55
CA LYS A 170 12.17 -4.04 -12.64
C LYS A 170 13.46 -3.37 -12.16
N THR A 171 13.61 -3.23 -10.84
CA THR A 171 14.62 -2.42 -10.14
C THR A 171 15.32 -3.25 -9.08
N ASP A 172 16.52 -2.86 -8.69
CA ASP A 172 17.20 -3.54 -7.59
C ASP A 172 16.42 -3.33 -6.29
N ILE A 173 16.36 -4.34 -5.42
CA ILE A 173 15.69 -4.27 -4.11
C ILE A 173 16.74 -4.53 -3.04
N THR A 174 16.92 -3.57 -2.14
CA THR A 174 17.87 -3.62 -1.02
C THR A 174 17.13 -3.42 0.31
N GLY A 175 17.78 -3.76 1.42
CA GLY A 175 17.18 -3.70 2.76
C GLY A 175 16.59 -5.04 3.21
N ASP A 176 15.96 -4.99 4.38
CA ASP A 176 15.38 -6.09 5.17
C ASP A 176 13.84 -5.95 5.34
N GLY A 177 13.23 -5.10 4.53
CA GLY A 177 11.80 -4.83 4.53
C GLY A 177 10.97 -6.02 4.03
N CYS A 178 9.67 -5.80 3.93
CA CYS A 178 8.72 -6.80 3.47
C CYS A 178 7.93 -6.33 2.24
N ILE A 179 7.64 -7.26 1.34
CA ILE A 179 6.71 -7.09 0.22
C ILE A 179 5.60 -8.14 0.36
N THR A 180 4.38 -7.69 0.61
CA THR A 180 3.25 -8.56 0.97
C THR A 180 2.19 -8.57 -0.13
N ALA A 181 1.76 -9.77 -0.54
CA ALA A 181 0.63 -9.98 -1.44
C ALA A 181 -0.61 -10.46 -0.67
N ARG A 182 -1.72 -9.73 -0.85
CA ARG A 182 -3.05 -10.00 -0.28
C ARG A 182 -4.11 -10.13 -1.37
N GLY A 183 -5.19 -10.84 -1.07
CA GLY A 183 -6.22 -11.22 -2.03
C GLY A 183 -5.61 -11.93 -3.24
N GLU A 184 -6.04 -11.53 -4.44
CA GLU A 184 -5.55 -12.07 -5.72
C GLU A 184 -4.23 -11.42 -6.20
N SER A 185 -3.42 -10.89 -5.29
CA SER A 185 -2.19 -10.19 -5.66
C SER A 185 -1.09 -11.11 -6.15
N THR A 186 -0.22 -10.58 -7.00
CA THR A 186 0.92 -11.32 -7.55
C THR A 186 2.22 -10.53 -7.42
N ILE A 187 3.24 -11.16 -6.86
CA ILE A 187 4.61 -10.66 -6.84
C ILE A 187 5.31 -11.24 -8.07
N TYR A 188 5.54 -10.41 -9.09
CA TYR A 188 6.19 -10.83 -10.32
C TYR A 188 7.63 -10.30 -10.41
N ILE A 189 8.58 -11.21 -10.27
CA ILE A 189 10.01 -10.95 -10.49
C ILE A 189 10.33 -11.13 -11.98
N SER A 190 10.11 -10.05 -12.74
CA SER A 190 10.26 -10.07 -14.21
C SER A 190 11.72 -9.96 -14.65
N THR A 191 12.58 -9.35 -13.83
CA THR A 191 13.97 -9.03 -14.18
C THR A 191 14.93 -9.54 -13.10
N PRO A 192 15.14 -10.86 -12.99
CA PRO A 192 15.99 -11.45 -11.93
C PRO A 192 17.49 -11.07 -12.04
N LEU A 193 17.89 -10.41 -13.13
CA LEU A 193 19.23 -9.85 -13.28
C LEU A 193 19.49 -8.71 -12.30
N ARG A 194 18.43 -8.00 -11.89
CA ARG A 194 18.47 -6.99 -10.84
C ARG A 194 18.72 -7.64 -9.48
N ALA A 195 19.51 -6.98 -8.65
CA ALA A 195 19.84 -7.48 -7.33
C ALA A 195 18.60 -7.44 -6.43
N ILE A 196 18.38 -8.52 -5.67
CA ILE A 196 17.39 -8.57 -4.59
C ILE A 196 18.17 -9.00 -3.36
N SER A 197 18.11 -8.20 -2.30
CA SER A 197 18.71 -8.49 -1.01
C SER A 197 18.27 -9.85 -0.50
N LEU A 198 19.19 -10.60 0.10
CA LEU A 198 18.87 -11.85 0.79
C LEU A 198 18.11 -11.61 2.10
N ASP A 199 18.05 -10.38 2.60
CA ASP A 199 17.29 -10.02 3.80
C ASP A 199 15.87 -9.52 3.45
N GLN A 200 15.63 -9.18 2.17
CA GLN A 200 14.30 -8.78 1.71
C GLN A 200 13.33 -9.95 1.83
N SER A 201 12.19 -9.70 2.46
CA SER A 201 11.16 -10.71 2.69
C SER A 201 9.99 -10.54 1.73
N PHE A 202 9.45 -11.64 1.24
CA PHE A 202 8.21 -11.68 0.47
C PHE A 202 7.17 -12.48 1.23
N TYR A 203 5.96 -11.96 1.38
CA TYR A 203 4.92 -12.59 2.18
C TYR A 203 3.65 -12.83 1.35
N LEU A 204 3.25 -14.10 1.24
CA LEU A 204 1.99 -14.54 0.65
C LEU A 204 0.96 -14.68 1.77
N LYS A 205 0.11 -13.67 1.95
CA LYS A 205 -0.79 -13.62 3.11
C LYS A 205 -2.06 -14.47 2.91
N ASP A 206 -2.64 -14.39 1.71
CA ASP A 206 -3.95 -14.97 1.40
C ASP A 206 -3.84 -16.11 0.36
N GLU A 207 -4.84 -17.00 0.32
CA GLU A 207 -4.84 -18.22 -0.50
C GLU A 207 -4.73 -17.97 -2.02
N LEU A 208 -5.19 -16.83 -2.51
CA LEU A 208 -5.14 -16.49 -3.94
C LEU A 208 -3.86 -15.74 -4.34
N SER A 209 -3.01 -15.41 -3.36
CA SER A 209 -1.77 -14.69 -3.63
C SER A 209 -0.74 -15.57 -4.34
N SER A 210 0.17 -14.96 -5.09
CA SER A 210 1.24 -15.72 -5.74
C SER A 210 2.55 -14.96 -5.90
N LEU A 211 3.63 -15.72 -6.01
CA LEU A 211 4.95 -15.22 -6.40
C LEU A 211 5.44 -15.97 -7.64
N VAL A 212 5.76 -15.22 -8.69
CA VAL A 212 6.19 -15.77 -9.98
C VAL A 212 7.51 -15.15 -10.41
N ILE A 213 8.48 -15.96 -10.85
CA ILE A 213 9.80 -15.49 -11.31
C ILE A 213 10.02 -15.83 -12.79
N TYR A 214 10.52 -14.88 -13.58
CA TYR A 214 11.13 -15.17 -14.88
C TYR A 214 12.52 -15.80 -14.68
N PRO A 215 12.76 -17.09 -14.98
CA PRO A 215 13.93 -17.79 -14.46
C PRO A 215 15.18 -17.65 -15.36
N SER A 216 15.60 -16.42 -15.68
CA SER A 216 16.80 -16.18 -16.52
C SER A 216 18.11 -16.12 -15.73
N LYS A 217 18.05 -15.95 -14.41
CA LYS A 217 19.20 -16.00 -13.49
C LYS A 217 18.76 -16.67 -12.19
N PRO A 218 19.53 -17.61 -11.63
CA PRO A 218 19.19 -18.20 -10.34
C PRO A 218 19.14 -17.16 -9.22
N LEU A 219 18.06 -17.17 -8.45
CA LEU A 219 17.89 -16.38 -7.23
C LEU A 219 17.60 -17.30 -6.05
N THR A 220 17.87 -16.77 -4.86
CA THR A 220 17.40 -17.31 -3.59
C THR A 220 16.54 -16.23 -2.94
N ILE A 221 15.29 -16.55 -2.63
CA ILE A 221 14.31 -15.58 -2.12
C ILE A 221 13.68 -16.10 -0.83
N ASN A 222 13.57 -15.26 0.19
CA ASN A 222 12.81 -15.57 1.40
C ASN A 222 11.31 -15.37 1.15
N VAL A 223 10.54 -16.44 1.34
CA VAL A 223 9.10 -16.42 1.16
C VAL A 223 8.42 -16.93 2.43
N TYR A 224 7.58 -16.07 3.00
CA TYR A 224 6.75 -16.41 4.14
C TYR A 224 5.33 -16.67 3.68
N GLY A 225 4.60 -17.48 4.45
CA GLY A 225 3.16 -17.64 4.28
C GLY A 225 2.77 -18.63 3.21
N PHE A 226 3.73 -19.35 2.62
CA PHE A 226 3.42 -20.36 1.60
C PHE A 226 2.55 -21.47 2.19
N GLY A 227 1.39 -21.72 1.59
CA GLY A 227 0.38 -22.66 2.08
C GLY A 227 -1.04 -22.18 1.86
N ASN A 228 -2.01 -22.98 2.31
CA ASN A 228 -3.44 -22.74 2.10
C ASN A 228 -3.80 -22.47 0.63
N GLY A 229 -3.11 -23.10 -0.34
CA GLY A 229 -3.45 -22.96 -1.76
C GLY A 229 -2.80 -21.80 -2.52
N ASN A 230 -2.04 -20.93 -1.84
CA ASN A 230 -1.24 -19.92 -2.55
C ASN A 230 -0.11 -20.55 -3.37
N ARG A 231 0.51 -19.78 -4.27
CA ARG A 231 1.31 -20.34 -5.37
C ARG A 231 2.69 -19.69 -5.47
N ILE A 232 3.72 -20.52 -5.56
CA ILE A 232 5.08 -20.10 -5.94
C ILE A 232 5.42 -20.74 -7.28
N GLY A 233 5.91 -19.96 -8.23
CA GLY A 233 6.12 -20.47 -9.58
C GLY A 233 7.11 -19.72 -10.44
N LEU A 234 7.22 -20.21 -11.68
CA LEU A 234 8.01 -19.62 -12.75
C LEU A 234 7.09 -19.13 -13.86
N THR A 235 7.60 -18.27 -14.75
CA THR A 235 6.87 -17.93 -15.99
C THR A 235 6.89 -19.06 -17.03
N GLN A 236 7.54 -20.18 -16.74
CA GLN A 236 7.74 -21.33 -17.62
C GLN A 236 7.20 -22.60 -16.96
N THR A 237 6.84 -23.60 -17.76
CA THR A 237 6.46 -24.93 -17.26
C THR A 237 7.57 -25.54 -16.41
N LEU A 238 7.20 -26.08 -15.25
CA LEU A 238 8.09 -26.87 -14.42
C LEU A 238 8.31 -28.23 -15.07
N LYS A 239 9.57 -28.64 -15.21
CA LYS A 239 9.92 -29.82 -15.99
C LYS A 239 11.03 -30.63 -15.33
N ASP A 240 10.89 -31.95 -15.37
CA ASP A 240 11.97 -32.85 -15.05
C ASP A 240 13.07 -32.76 -16.11
N THR A 241 14.28 -32.45 -15.65
CA THR A 241 15.49 -32.33 -16.47
C THR A 241 16.57 -33.23 -15.86
N THR A 242 17.80 -32.75 -15.73
CA THR A 242 18.77 -33.33 -14.80
C THR A 242 18.31 -33.19 -13.34
N TYR A 243 17.46 -32.20 -13.05
CA TYR A 243 16.84 -32.00 -11.73
C TYR A 243 15.32 -32.21 -11.82
N PRO A 244 14.67 -32.66 -10.73
CA PRO A 244 13.21 -32.73 -10.67
C PRO A 244 12.55 -31.37 -10.90
N LYS A 245 11.32 -31.39 -11.40
CA LYS A 245 10.48 -30.19 -11.62
C LYS A 245 10.34 -29.31 -10.36
N PHE A 246 10.29 -29.93 -9.18
CA PHE A 246 10.47 -29.27 -7.89
C PHE A 246 11.12 -30.22 -6.87
N VAL A 247 11.79 -29.65 -5.87
CA VAL A 247 12.32 -30.37 -4.69
C VAL A 247 12.10 -29.51 -3.46
N TYR A 248 11.60 -30.10 -2.38
CA TYR A 248 11.61 -29.48 -1.05
C TYR A 248 12.68 -30.16 -0.19
N ASP A 249 13.59 -29.38 0.36
CA ASP A 249 14.58 -29.80 1.34
C ASP A 249 14.04 -29.52 2.74
N GLU A 250 13.68 -30.58 3.46
CA GLU A 250 13.07 -30.51 4.79
C GLU A 250 14.03 -29.98 5.87
N GLU A 251 15.35 -30.19 5.69
CA GLU A 251 16.38 -29.77 6.65
C GLU A 251 16.73 -28.30 6.43
N ALA A 252 16.95 -27.90 5.17
CA ALA A 252 17.26 -26.52 4.82
C ALA A 252 16.03 -25.59 4.81
N GLY A 253 14.82 -26.15 4.71
CA GLY A 253 13.58 -25.40 4.56
C GLY A 253 13.47 -24.68 3.21
N THR A 254 14.03 -25.27 2.15
CA THR A 254 14.07 -24.65 0.81
C THR A 254 13.27 -25.42 -0.22
N LEU A 255 12.42 -24.73 -0.97
CA LEU A 255 11.75 -25.21 -2.17
C LEU A 255 12.54 -24.76 -3.39
N ILE A 256 12.92 -25.68 -4.26
CA ILE A 256 13.62 -25.39 -5.51
C ILE A 256 12.74 -25.78 -6.68
N LEU A 257 12.48 -24.82 -7.59
CA LEU A 257 11.72 -25.05 -8.81
C LEU A 257 12.65 -25.13 -10.02
N THR A 258 12.38 -26.05 -10.94
CA THR A 258 13.14 -26.23 -12.19
C THR A 258 12.25 -25.98 -13.39
N GLY A 259 12.59 -24.97 -14.19
CA GLY A 259 11.90 -24.66 -15.44
C GLY A 259 12.27 -25.60 -16.59
N THR A 260 12.15 -25.11 -17.82
CA THR A 260 12.33 -25.93 -19.04
C THR A 260 13.78 -26.38 -19.32
N SER A 261 14.76 -25.81 -18.61
CA SER A 261 16.19 -26.13 -18.69
C SER A 261 16.75 -26.32 -17.27
N ALA A 262 17.77 -27.17 -17.11
CA ALA A 262 18.46 -27.40 -15.85
C ALA A 262 19.11 -26.14 -15.24
N THR A 263 19.31 -25.09 -16.05
CA THR A 263 19.81 -23.77 -15.63
C THR A 263 18.71 -22.84 -15.11
N ASN A 264 17.44 -23.11 -15.44
CA ASN A 264 16.30 -22.25 -15.09
C ASN A 264 15.77 -22.64 -13.71
N ARG A 265 16.63 -22.57 -12.69
CA ARG A 265 16.30 -22.96 -11.31
C ARG A 265 16.15 -21.75 -10.41
N GLN A 266 15.18 -21.79 -9.52
CA GLN A 266 14.94 -20.75 -8.50
C GLN A 266 14.78 -21.41 -7.14
N THR A 267 15.41 -20.82 -6.13
CA THR A 267 15.39 -21.31 -4.75
C THR A 267 14.53 -20.37 -3.90
N PHE A 268 13.61 -20.95 -3.14
CA PHE A 268 12.72 -20.26 -2.23
C PHE A 268 12.97 -20.79 -0.83
N ILE A 269 13.36 -19.92 0.11
CA ILE A 269 13.44 -20.26 1.53
C ILE A 269 12.04 -20.10 2.07
N ILE A 270 11.34 -21.23 2.29
CA ILE A 270 9.94 -21.28 2.75
C ILE A 270 9.78 -21.74 4.20
N GLY A 271 10.89 -22.18 4.81
CA GLY A 271 10.92 -22.73 6.16
C GLY A 271 10.75 -24.25 6.22
N THR A 272 10.93 -24.80 7.42
CA THR A 272 10.82 -26.23 7.72
C THR A 272 9.38 -26.62 8.09
N GLY A 273 9.08 -27.92 8.10
CA GLY A 273 7.82 -28.45 8.65
C GLY A 273 6.67 -28.62 7.66
N TYR A 274 6.93 -28.47 6.36
CA TYR A 274 5.96 -28.82 5.32
C TYR A 274 5.91 -30.34 5.11
N ASN A 275 4.72 -30.89 4.88
CA ASN A 275 4.57 -32.29 4.46
C ASN A 275 4.75 -32.39 2.93
N SER A 276 5.76 -33.11 2.47
CA SER A 276 6.08 -33.29 1.04
C SER A 276 4.92 -33.86 0.20
N GLU A 277 3.98 -34.59 0.80
CA GLU A 277 2.80 -35.15 0.11
C GLU A 277 1.73 -34.12 -0.25
N LEU A 278 1.76 -32.94 0.36
CA LEU A 278 0.75 -31.88 0.16
C LEU A 278 1.16 -30.85 -0.91
N PHE A 279 2.34 -31.02 -1.53
CA PHE A 279 2.79 -30.20 -2.64
C PHE A 279 2.19 -30.70 -3.95
N GLU A 280 1.64 -29.78 -4.75
CA GLU A 280 1.11 -30.09 -6.07
C GLU A 280 1.65 -29.11 -7.12
N VAL A 281 2.00 -29.62 -8.30
CA VAL A 281 2.29 -28.77 -9.46
C VAL A 281 0.98 -28.39 -10.14
N VAL A 282 0.73 -27.09 -10.23
CA VAL A 282 -0.53 -26.52 -10.72
C VAL A 282 -0.30 -25.50 -11.84
N ASP A 283 -1.38 -25.24 -12.59
CA ASP A 283 -1.44 -24.09 -13.48
C ASP A 283 -1.57 -22.81 -12.65
N ASN A 284 -0.80 -21.78 -12.99
CA ASN A 284 -0.95 -20.44 -12.44
C ASN A 284 -0.81 -19.42 -13.57
N ALA A 285 -1.90 -18.72 -13.87
CA ALA A 285 -1.95 -17.68 -14.89
C ALA A 285 -2.47 -16.35 -14.32
N PRO A 286 -1.68 -15.67 -13.45
CA PRO A 286 -2.10 -14.38 -12.91
C PRO A 286 -2.29 -13.34 -14.01
N LEU A 287 -3.32 -12.50 -13.88
CA LEU A 287 -3.57 -11.41 -14.82
C LEU A 287 -2.36 -10.48 -14.90
N GLY A 288 -1.97 -10.09 -16.12
CA GLY A 288 -0.82 -9.21 -16.36
C GLY A 288 0.56 -9.88 -16.23
N VAL A 289 0.63 -11.20 -16.01
CA VAL A 289 1.89 -11.95 -15.91
C VAL A 289 1.94 -13.01 -17.00
N THR A 290 3.07 -13.09 -17.73
CA THR A 290 3.28 -14.17 -18.70
C THR A 290 3.41 -15.51 -17.97
N SER A 291 2.60 -16.49 -18.35
CA SER A 291 2.57 -17.81 -17.72
C SER A 291 2.59 -18.94 -18.75
N ALA A 292 2.89 -20.14 -18.24
CA ALA A 292 2.80 -21.40 -18.97
C ALA A 292 1.97 -22.38 -18.13
N LYS A 293 1.53 -23.50 -18.71
CA LYS A 293 0.88 -24.57 -17.94
C LYS A 293 1.88 -25.22 -16.99
N LEU A 294 1.38 -25.73 -15.86
CA LEU A 294 2.12 -26.47 -14.84
C LEU A 294 3.38 -25.73 -14.40
N ASN A 295 3.26 -24.43 -14.17
CA ASN A 295 4.37 -23.50 -13.95
C ASN A 295 4.59 -23.17 -12.46
N SER A 296 3.71 -23.62 -11.57
CA SER A 296 3.77 -23.30 -10.15
C SER A 296 3.61 -24.53 -9.28
N VAL A 297 4.04 -24.40 -8.04
CA VAL A 297 3.75 -25.32 -6.95
C VAL A 297 2.81 -24.63 -5.97
N THR A 298 1.82 -25.37 -5.50
CA THR A 298 0.98 -24.99 -4.37
C THR A 298 1.17 -25.98 -3.23
N TYR A 299 0.87 -25.54 -2.01
CA TYR A 299 0.82 -26.40 -0.83
C TYR A 299 -0.60 -26.32 -0.23
N HIS A 300 -1.26 -27.47 -0.16
CA HIS A 300 -2.66 -27.56 0.27
C HIS A 300 -2.86 -27.53 1.78
N GLY A 301 -1.80 -27.76 2.55
CA GLY A 301 -1.84 -27.73 4.01
C GLY A 301 -1.79 -26.30 4.58
N PRO A 302 -2.02 -26.16 5.89
CA PRO A 302 -1.80 -24.90 6.59
C PRO A 302 -0.32 -24.52 6.58
N VAL A 303 -0.04 -23.21 6.54
CA VAL A 303 1.33 -22.70 6.67
C VAL A 303 1.95 -23.24 7.97
N PRO A 304 3.10 -23.95 7.91
CA PRO A 304 3.79 -24.39 9.10
C PRO A 304 4.18 -23.22 10.02
N ASN A 305 4.38 -23.51 11.30
CA ASN A 305 4.76 -22.48 12.27
C ASN A 305 6.05 -21.76 11.85
N GLN A 306 5.95 -20.47 11.62
CA GLN A 306 7.04 -19.59 11.19
C GLN A 306 6.97 -18.28 11.98
N VAL A 307 8.12 -17.68 12.26
CA VAL A 307 8.21 -16.33 12.82
C VAL A 307 8.33 -15.35 11.65
N LEU A 308 7.35 -14.46 11.51
CA LEU A 308 7.43 -13.40 10.51
C LEU A 308 8.47 -12.35 10.92
N PRO A 309 9.28 -11.83 9.97
CA PRO A 309 10.13 -10.67 10.21
C PRO A 309 9.33 -9.46 10.71
N ALA A 310 9.95 -8.59 11.49
CA ALA A 310 9.29 -7.39 12.04
C ALA A 310 8.66 -6.52 10.93
N SER A 311 9.36 -6.38 9.79
CA SER A 311 8.86 -5.66 8.61
C SER A 311 7.58 -6.29 8.02
N CYS A 312 7.43 -7.61 8.06
CA CYS A 312 6.22 -8.31 7.62
C CYS A 312 5.07 -8.28 8.65
N GLN A 313 5.35 -7.91 9.90
CA GLN A 313 4.34 -7.74 10.94
C GLN A 313 3.69 -6.34 10.91
N ILE A 314 4.29 -5.38 10.19
CA ILE A 314 3.66 -4.08 9.93
C ILE A 314 2.36 -4.35 9.16
N PRO A 315 1.19 -3.96 9.69
CA PRO A 315 -0.09 -4.30 9.09
C PRO A 315 -0.27 -3.57 7.76
N CYS A 316 -0.67 -4.31 6.73
CA CYS A 316 -1.27 -3.70 5.53
C CYS A 316 -2.60 -3.06 5.93
N LYS A 317 -2.82 -1.81 5.54
CA LYS A 317 -3.99 -1.01 5.90
C LYS A 317 -4.87 -0.78 4.69
N ASP A 318 -6.16 -0.63 4.90
CA ASP A 318 -7.05 -0.16 3.84
C ASP A 318 -6.84 1.35 3.62
N PRO A 319 -7.17 1.87 2.41
CA PRO A 319 -7.04 3.29 2.14
C PRO A 319 -7.84 4.12 3.16
N PRO A 320 -7.24 5.15 3.77
CA PRO A 320 -7.90 5.92 4.82
C PRO A 320 -9.09 6.70 4.25
N PRO A 321 -10.13 6.96 5.06
CA PRO A 321 -11.15 7.93 4.69
C PRO A 321 -10.50 9.31 4.53
N PHE A 322 -11.06 10.11 3.63
CA PHE A 322 -10.59 11.47 3.35
C PHE A 322 -11.66 12.49 3.76
N PRO A 323 -11.29 13.67 4.31
CA PRO A 323 -12.23 14.74 4.55
C PRO A 323 -12.78 15.29 3.23
N ASP A 324 -14.10 15.43 3.11
CA ASP A 324 -14.75 16.22 2.06
C ASP A 324 -15.77 17.21 2.66
N GLU A 325 -16.30 18.11 1.85
CA GLU A 325 -17.28 19.12 2.27
C GLU A 325 -18.68 18.52 2.61
N SER A 326 -18.88 17.22 2.43
CA SER A 326 -20.15 16.52 2.71
C SER A 326 -20.07 15.60 3.92
N THR A 327 -18.87 15.21 4.34
CA THR A 327 -18.63 14.24 5.39
C THR A 327 -18.78 14.91 6.74
N THR A 328 -19.84 14.53 7.46
CA THR A 328 -20.07 14.98 8.83
C THR A 328 -19.36 14.05 9.79
N THR A 329 -18.41 14.58 10.56
CA THR A 329 -17.76 13.88 11.68
C THR A 329 -18.24 14.47 12.99
N VAL A 330 -18.62 13.63 13.94
CA VAL A 330 -18.98 14.09 15.30
C VAL A 330 -17.93 13.55 16.27
N PHE A 331 -17.32 14.44 17.03
CA PHE A 331 -16.29 14.08 18.01
C PHE A 331 -16.43 14.92 19.28
N THR A 332 -15.79 14.48 20.35
CA THR A 332 -15.70 15.28 21.58
C THR A 332 -14.45 16.14 21.56
N SER A 333 -14.56 17.39 22.02
CA SER A 333 -13.43 18.32 22.09
C SER A 333 -13.52 19.17 23.35
N THR A 334 -12.38 19.74 23.76
CA THR A 334 -12.29 20.77 24.79
C THR A 334 -11.89 22.09 24.17
N TRP A 335 -12.49 23.20 24.60
CA TRP A 335 -12.14 24.54 24.14
C TRP A 335 -12.14 25.53 25.28
N VAL A 336 -11.49 26.67 25.06
CA VAL A 336 -11.40 27.75 26.03
C VAL A 336 -12.47 28.79 25.72
N SER A 337 -13.30 29.12 26.70
CA SER A 337 -14.29 30.21 26.62
C SER A 337 -14.15 31.18 27.79
N THR A 338 -14.95 32.23 27.79
CA THR A 338 -14.92 33.28 28.82
C THR A 338 -16.25 33.24 29.57
N ASP A 339 -16.21 33.20 30.89
CA ASP A 339 -17.41 33.26 31.73
C ASP A 339 -18.00 34.69 31.78
N ASP A 340 -19.16 34.84 32.42
CA ASP A 340 -19.88 36.12 32.56
C ASP A 340 -19.10 37.16 33.38
N GLU A 341 -18.04 36.74 34.08
CA GLU A 341 -17.20 37.56 34.96
C GLU A 341 -15.84 37.91 34.29
N GLY A 342 -15.63 37.50 33.03
CA GLY A 342 -14.41 37.75 32.26
C GLY A 342 -13.27 36.77 32.54
N GLY A 343 -13.53 35.71 33.32
CA GLY A 343 -12.61 34.62 33.62
C GLY A 343 -12.51 33.61 32.48
N THR A 344 -11.34 33.00 32.33
CA THR A 344 -11.11 31.95 31.34
C THR A 344 -11.57 30.60 31.89
N ILE A 345 -12.51 29.94 31.21
CA ILE A 345 -13.01 28.61 31.55
C ILE A 345 -12.66 27.60 30.45
N THR A 346 -12.45 26.34 30.84
CA THR A 346 -12.30 25.23 29.89
C THR A 346 -13.63 24.49 29.80
N GLU A 347 -14.21 24.49 28.61
CA GLU A 347 -15.44 23.76 28.30
C GLU A 347 -15.11 22.49 27.52
N SER A 348 -16.06 21.56 27.50
CA SER A 348 -15.99 20.32 26.73
C SER A 348 -17.34 20.04 26.08
N GLY A 349 -17.37 19.27 25.00
CA GLY A 349 -18.64 18.94 24.35
C GLY A 349 -18.51 18.21 23.03
N LEU A 350 -19.66 17.97 22.40
CA LEU A 350 -19.78 17.38 21.07
C LEU A 350 -19.63 18.46 20.00
N ILE A 351 -18.69 18.25 19.10
CA ILE A 351 -18.45 19.06 17.91
C ILE A 351 -18.90 18.26 16.70
N SER A 352 -19.77 18.84 15.88
CA SER A 352 -20.02 18.38 14.51
C SER A 352 -19.07 19.13 13.58
N ARG A 353 -18.34 18.42 12.74
CA ARG A 353 -17.49 19.01 11.71
C ARG A 353 -17.92 18.51 10.35
N VAL A 354 -18.22 19.45 9.46
CA VAL A 354 -18.48 19.22 8.04
C VAL A 354 -17.39 19.96 7.27
N GLY A 355 -16.60 19.23 6.50
CA GLY A 355 -15.41 19.78 5.85
C GLY A 355 -14.46 20.42 6.86
N THR A 356 -14.19 21.72 6.70
CA THR A 356 -13.36 22.52 7.64
C THR A 356 -14.17 23.29 8.69
N SER A 357 -15.50 23.27 8.59
CA SER A 357 -16.39 24.00 9.50
C SER A 357 -16.77 23.12 10.69
N ALA A 358 -16.52 23.62 11.89
CA ALA A 358 -16.91 22.96 13.14
C ALA A 358 -18.01 23.76 13.84
N THR A 359 -19.04 23.05 14.31
CA THR A 359 -20.15 23.60 15.06
C THR A 359 -20.30 22.83 16.36
N THR A 360 -20.37 23.54 17.48
CA THR A 360 -20.69 22.93 18.77
C THR A 360 -22.14 22.46 18.76
N ILE A 361 -22.35 21.15 18.89
CA ILE A 361 -23.69 20.54 19.02
C ILE A 361 -24.18 20.71 20.45
N SER A 362 -23.30 20.41 21.42
CA SER A 362 -23.63 20.40 22.83
C SER A 362 -22.38 20.64 23.65
N THR A 363 -22.50 21.48 24.68
CA THR A 363 -21.49 21.66 25.73
C THR A 363 -21.86 20.77 26.91
N PHE A 364 -20.92 19.98 27.41
CA PHE A 364 -21.09 19.16 28.61
C PHE A 364 -21.08 20.04 29.88
N PRO A 365 -21.83 19.67 30.91
CA PRO A 365 -21.83 20.40 32.18
C PRO A 365 -20.47 20.30 32.87
N ASN A 366 -20.01 21.42 33.47
CA ASN A 366 -18.79 21.46 34.27
C ASN A 366 -18.95 20.72 35.61
N PRO A 367 -17.90 20.05 36.15
CA PRO A 367 -16.49 19.99 35.69
C PRO A 367 -16.27 19.13 34.42
N PRO A 368 -15.13 19.27 33.71
CA PRO A 368 -14.89 18.58 32.44
C PRO A 368 -15.11 17.08 32.58
N VAL A 369 -15.93 16.53 31.70
CA VAL A 369 -16.25 15.10 31.66
C VAL A 369 -15.19 14.40 30.83
N TRP A 370 -14.52 13.42 31.43
CA TRP A 370 -13.47 12.65 30.78
C TRP A 370 -14.10 11.55 29.95
N THR A 371 -13.82 11.52 28.65
CA THR A 371 -14.27 10.42 27.81
C THR A 371 -13.29 9.26 27.88
N SER A 372 -13.82 8.04 27.84
CA SER A 372 -13.04 6.82 27.66
C SER A 372 -13.30 6.25 26.27
N THR A 373 -12.28 5.65 25.67
CA THR A 373 -12.40 4.86 24.45
C THR A 373 -12.42 3.39 24.80
N TRP A 374 -13.24 2.62 24.10
CA TRP A 374 -13.22 1.16 24.15
C TRP A 374 -13.44 0.58 22.75
N GLU A 375 -12.98 -0.65 22.53
CA GLU A 375 -13.20 -1.37 21.29
C GLU A 375 -14.44 -2.25 21.43
N GLU A 376 -15.29 -2.23 20.39
CA GLU A 376 -16.48 -3.07 20.28
C GLU A 376 -16.51 -3.70 18.89
N THR A 377 -16.88 -4.97 18.79
CA THR A 377 -17.09 -5.61 17.48
C THR A 377 -18.52 -5.34 17.03
N ASP A 378 -18.70 -4.80 15.82
CA ASP A 378 -20.04 -4.56 15.28
C ASP A 378 -20.71 -5.85 14.77
N ASP A 379 -21.97 -5.75 14.35
CA ASP A 379 -22.75 -6.88 13.84
C ASP A 379 -22.15 -7.50 12.55
N GLY A 380 -21.22 -6.79 11.90
CA GLY A 380 -20.46 -7.24 10.73
C GLY A 380 -19.14 -7.93 11.07
N GLY A 381 -18.73 -7.96 12.33
CA GLY A 381 -17.45 -8.53 12.77
C GLY A 381 -16.27 -7.56 12.72
N GLU A 382 -16.50 -6.28 12.43
CA GLU A 382 -15.46 -5.25 12.38
C GLU A 382 -15.20 -4.67 13.78
N THR A 383 -13.93 -4.41 14.10
CA THR A 383 -13.58 -3.75 15.37
C THR A 383 -13.79 -2.25 15.22
N VAL A 384 -14.71 -1.71 16.00
CA VAL A 384 -15.08 -0.30 16.03
C VAL A 384 -14.63 0.31 17.35
N THR A 385 -13.80 1.35 17.28
CA THR A 385 -13.49 2.16 18.45
C THR A 385 -14.67 3.05 18.78
N ARG A 386 -15.22 2.89 19.98
CA ARG A 386 -16.25 3.76 20.54
C ARG A 386 -15.65 4.72 21.55
N SER A 387 -16.33 5.83 21.77
CA SER A 387 -15.96 6.80 22.78
C SER A 387 -17.23 7.22 23.53
N GLY A 388 -17.14 7.31 24.84
CA GLY A 388 -18.26 7.71 25.69
C GLY A 388 -17.76 8.50 26.89
N LEU A 389 -18.70 9.20 27.51
CA LEU A 389 -18.50 9.93 28.77
C LEU A 389 -18.39 8.98 29.96
#